data_AF-A0AAV7Z8X6-F1
#
_entry.id   AF-A0AAV7Z8X6-F1
#
_cell.length_a   1.000
_cell.length_b   1.000
_cell.length_c   1.000
_cell.angle_alpha   90.00
_cell.angle_beta   90.00
_cell.angle_gamma   90.00
#
_symmetry.space_group_name_H-M   'P 1'
#
loop_
_entity.id
_entity.type
_entity.pdbx_description
1 polymer ?
#
loop_
_entity_poly.entity_id
_entity_poly.type
_entity_poly.pdbx_seq_one_letter_code
_entity_poly.pdbx_strand_id
1 'polypeptide(L)'
;METKKRIFTLWCNFQLDQEVDLETDFKSGVNLIYLLKKISDFPIKTFNKEPKSENEMKENIQIALKFLEEKGIETKTYGVQEISEGKLESILDLLWDLVQRFCLDAIKVEELTSQKALLLWCQKQTSEYNNVEIKDFSVSWADGFAFCSLIHKYKPELIVDYKLLHVKNKIENLNLAFNIANGELNIPKYLKAEDLIDENNKLDEKCIILYLVEFYKVFTKQECTTEGSTEKHENEKDVVVGYVPGVFDLFHTGHKSFLSKAHTLCDRLIVGVHTDKFVTEYKRKPVHSQDTRKQNIMKNMNYKDEDIIFVGNVHLDVVKKYRVNKFIHGNDWEISSYKKQIRYYEDGLDKMGVTVEIVPYTRGISTSKLISKSIPNMIKYDRFLFNLDNTLLNGEEAMPFAPELIQKLNTLKKEIYVVSNNNRYTPLGIYKILQKAQINITKENIITSLTHILHFLNTNYKDKNVFVWGSEDAINWLKENGINVVTLNDLESKKTIDIVAVLYRNDYFYKELVTLCNLCKQYPYICGNHNTNYPDKENILPGTGIIIEMINSCISKEPIFVCGKPNPDMIPLNLKPKSIMIGDTLMTDKALAFNLNIPFVHVSKKFKNADMSHLGVMIDYLTINEEMN
;
A
#
# COMPACT_ATOMS: atom_id res chain seq x y z
N MET A 1 15.40 -31.71 21.63
CA MET A 1 15.48 -31.47 20.18
C MET A 1 14.36 -30.54 19.71
N GLU A 2 13.08 -30.87 19.92
CA GLU A 2 11.94 -30.08 19.42
C GLU A 2 11.91 -28.61 19.91
N THR A 3 12.20 -28.38 21.20
CA THR A 3 12.30 -27.01 21.75
C THR A 3 13.40 -26.20 21.06
N LYS A 4 14.56 -26.82 20.82
CA LYS A 4 15.69 -26.21 20.12
C LYS A 4 15.34 -25.91 18.65
N LYS A 5 14.69 -26.85 17.95
CA LYS A 5 14.14 -26.61 16.60
C LYS A 5 13.27 -25.37 16.57
N ARG A 6 12.25 -25.29 17.44
CA ARG A 6 11.34 -24.14 17.50
C ARG A 6 12.08 -22.82 17.70
N ILE A 7 13.01 -22.77 18.64
CA ILE A 7 13.76 -21.56 18.99
C ILE A 7 14.62 -21.08 17.80
N PHE A 8 15.36 -21.98 17.17
CA PHE A 8 16.17 -21.65 16.00
C PHE A 8 15.31 -21.31 14.77
N THR A 9 14.14 -21.93 14.60
CA THR A 9 13.17 -21.52 13.58
C THR A 9 12.72 -20.08 13.80
N LEU A 10 12.34 -19.71 15.03
CA LEU A 10 11.91 -18.34 15.34
C LEU A 10 13.03 -17.32 15.11
N TRP A 11 14.26 -17.69 15.42
CA TRP A 11 15.43 -16.85 15.11
C TRP A 11 15.62 -16.70 13.59
N CYS A 12 15.61 -17.80 12.83
CA CYS A 12 15.69 -17.75 11.37
C CYS A 12 14.57 -16.89 10.76
N ASN A 13 13.34 -17.03 11.25
CA ASN A 13 12.21 -16.24 10.78
C ASN A 13 12.44 -14.74 10.97
N PHE A 14 13.00 -14.37 12.12
CA PHE A 14 13.32 -12.98 12.44
C PHE A 14 14.45 -12.42 11.59
N GLN A 15 15.51 -13.20 11.32
CA GLN A 15 16.62 -12.73 10.48
C GLN A 15 16.24 -12.63 9.00
N LEU A 16 15.36 -13.52 8.53
CA LEU A 16 14.95 -13.62 7.12
C LEU A 16 13.69 -12.82 6.77
N ASP A 17 12.98 -12.28 7.75
CA ASP A 17 11.69 -11.58 7.58
C ASP A 17 10.61 -12.44 6.87
N GLN A 18 10.62 -13.76 7.11
CA GLN A 18 9.66 -14.74 6.53
C GLN A 18 9.55 -15.99 7.43
N GLU A 19 8.46 -16.75 7.32
CA GLU A 19 8.34 -18.05 8.00
C GLU A 19 9.11 -19.15 7.24
N VAL A 20 9.89 -19.96 7.95
CA VAL A 20 10.63 -21.10 7.38
C VAL A 20 10.46 -22.37 8.19
N ASP A 21 10.46 -23.52 7.52
CA ASP A 21 10.70 -24.83 8.13
C ASP A 21 12.15 -25.26 7.89
N LEU A 22 12.88 -25.55 8.96
CA LEU A 22 14.30 -25.89 8.89
C LEU A 22 14.57 -27.17 8.08
N GLU A 23 13.70 -28.17 8.13
CA GLU A 23 13.93 -29.47 7.49
C GLU A 23 13.57 -29.47 6.00
N THR A 24 12.78 -28.50 5.54
CA THR A 24 12.40 -28.37 4.12
C THR A 24 13.08 -27.19 3.44
N ASP A 25 13.07 -26.02 4.06
CA ASP A 25 13.36 -24.77 3.35
C ASP A 25 14.86 -24.45 3.30
N PHE A 26 15.67 -25.14 4.10
CA PHE A 26 17.13 -25.06 4.04
C PHE A 26 17.73 -26.02 3.00
N LYS A 27 16.98 -27.01 2.52
CA LYS A 27 17.46 -28.02 1.56
C LYS A 27 17.95 -27.44 0.24
N SER A 28 17.39 -26.30 -0.17
CA SER A 28 17.76 -25.61 -1.41
C SER A 28 19.05 -24.79 -1.31
N GLY A 29 19.57 -24.58 -0.08
CA GLY A 29 20.68 -23.66 0.21
C GLY A 29 20.34 -22.18 0.07
N VAL A 30 19.19 -21.81 -0.49
CA VAL A 30 18.81 -20.41 -0.77
C VAL A 30 18.62 -19.62 0.54
N ASN A 31 17.81 -20.14 1.46
CA ASN A 31 17.57 -19.49 2.75
C ASN A 31 18.81 -19.45 3.63
N LEU A 32 19.66 -20.48 3.55
CA LEU A 32 20.97 -20.49 4.23
C LEU A 32 21.87 -19.34 3.73
N ILE A 33 21.97 -19.13 2.42
CA ILE A 33 22.78 -18.03 1.88
C ILE A 33 22.18 -16.67 2.23
N TYR A 34 20.85 -16.51 2.19
CA TYR A 34 20.22 -15.25 2.61
C TYR A 34 20.45 -14.96 4.09
N LEU A 35 20.38 -15.98 4.95
CA LEU A 35 20.67 -15.86 6.37
C LEU A 35 22.12 -15.38 6.58
N LEU A 36 23.08 -15.99 5.88
CA LEU A 36 24.49 -15.59 5.95
C LEU A 36 24.70 -14.14 5.50
N LYS A 37 24.02 -13.70 4.43
CA LYS A 37 24.10 -12.31 3.97
C LYS A 37 23.58 -11.32 5.02
N LYS A 38 22.56 -11.70 5.79
CA LYS A 38 21.96 -10.85 6.82
C LYS A 38 22.85 -10.73 8.07
N ILE A 39 23.52 -11.81 8.48
CA ILE A 39 24.24 -11.84 9.75
C ILE A 39 25.75 -11.57 9.63
N SER A 40 26.37 -11.79 8.46
CA SER A 40 27.84 -11.75 8.33
C SER A 40 28.41 -10.43 7.81
N ASP A 41 27.59 -9.50 7.32
CA ASP A 41 27.99 -8.24 6.65
C ASP A 41 28.97 -8.40 5.47
N PHE A 42 29.32 -9.64 5.07
CA PHE A 42 30.26 -9.93 3.99
C PHE A 42 29.54 -10.32 2.69
N PRO A 43 30.09 -9.94 1.52
CA PRO A 43 29.55 -10.37 0.24
C PRO A 43 29.78 -11.87 0.02
N ILE A 44 28.70 -12.58 -0.29
CA ILE A 44 28.72 -14.00 -0.67
C ILE A 44 28.64 -14.11 -2.20
N LYS A 45 29.33 -15.10 -2.77
CA LYS A 45 29.31 -15.41 -4.20
C LYS A 45 27.88 -15.54 -4.75
N THR A 46 27.73 -15.25 -6.04
CA THR A 46 26.49 -15.46 -6.77
C THR A 46 26.07 -16.93 -6.71
N PHE A 47 24.78 -17.16 -6.51
CA PHE A 47 24.16 -18.47 -6.32
C PHE A 47 22.82 -18.54 -7.07
N ASN A 48 22.27 -19.75 -7.26
CA ASN A 48 21.00 -19.93 -7.96
C ASN A 48 19.83 -19.63 -7.01
N LYS A 49 19.00 -18.64 -7.34
CA LYS A 49 17.85 -18.24 -6.49
C LYS A 49 16.64 -19.17 -6.64
N GLU A 50 16.56 -19.89 -7.76
CA GLU A 50 15.45 -20.80 -8.09
C GLU A 50 16.02 -22.15 -8.56
N PRO A 51 16.72 -22.90 -7.69
CA PRO A 51 17.28 -24.20 -8.05
C PRO A 51 16.15 -25.20 -8.35
N LYS A 52 16.19 -25.83 -9.52
CA LYS A 52 15.16 -26.77 -9.99
C LYS A 52 15.57 -28.23 -9.85
N SER A 53 16.87 -28.48 -9.76
CA SER A 53 17.46 -29.82 -9.60
C SER A 53 18.18 -29.98 -8.27
N GLU A 54 18.28 -31.22 -7.77
CA GLU A 54 19.00 -31.54 -6.53
C GLU A 54 20.48 -31.12 -6.59
N ASN A 55 21.10 -31.20 -7.77
CA ASN A 55 22.48 -30.75 -7.97
C ASN A 55 22.61 -29.22 -7.77
N GLU A 56 21.71 -28.42 -8.34
CA GLU A 56 21.71 -26.96 -8.13
C GLU A 56 21.46 -26.58 -6.66
N MET A 57 20.64 -27.35 -5.95
CA MET A 57 20.43 -27.17 -4.51
C MET A 57 21.70 -27.46 -3.70
N LYS A 58 22.39 -28.57 -4.02
CA LYS A 58 23.67 -28.94 -3.40
C LYS A 58 24.78 -27.94 -3.71
N GLU A 59 24.81 -27.38 -4.92
CA GLU A 59 25.75 -26.31 -5.29
C GLU A 59 25.56 -25.06 -4.44
N ASN A 60 24.32 -24.63 -4.20
CA ASN A 60 24.03 -23.51 -3.30
C ASN A 60 24.53 -23.80 -1.87
N ILE A 61 24.25 -24.99 -1.33
CA ILE A 61 24.73 -25.37 0.00
C ILE A 61 26.28 -25.35 0.02
N GLN A 62 26.93 -25.87 -1.02
CA GLN A 62 28.39 -25.87 -1.11
C GLN A 62 28.98 -24.44 -1.14
N ILE A 63 28.32 -23.49 -1.81
CA ILE A 63 28.70 -22.07 -1.78
C ILE A 63 28.64 -21.54 -0.34
N ALA A 64 27.57 -21.85 0.39
CA ALA A 64 27.40 -21.42 1.77
C ALA A 64 28.51 -22.02 2.67
N LEU A 65 28.74 -23.33 2.60
CA LEU A 65 29.75 -24.01 3.43
C LEU A 65 31.16 -23.50 3.15
N LYS A 66 31.52 -23.31 1.88
CA LYS A 66 32.83 -22.75 1.51
C LYS A 66 33.02 -21.33 2.06
N PHE A 67 31.97 -20.52 2.08
CA PHE A 67 32.03 -19.21 2.72
C PHE A 67 32.31 -19.31 4.23
N LEU A 68 31.72 -20.29 4.92
CA LEU A 68 31.99 -20.52 6.35
C LEU A 68 33.44 -20.94 6.60
N GLU A 69 33.97 -21.84 5.77
CA GLU A 69 35.39 -22.24 5.81
C GLU A 69 36.32 -21.05 5.60
N GLU A 70 36.02 -20.17 4.63
CA GLU A 70 36.76 -18.92 4.38
C GLU A 70 36.71 -17.95 5.59
N LYS A 71 35.72 -18.08 6.49
CA LYS A 71 35.60 -17.30 7.73
C LYS A 71 36.15 -18.02 8.98
N GLY A 72 36.79 -19.17 8.77
CA GLY A 72 37.46 -19.94 9.82
C GLY A 72 36.54 -20.85 10.62
N ILE A 73 35.34 -21.17 10.12
CA ILE A 73 34.44 -22.15 10.75
C ILE A 73 34.74 -23.53 10.18
N GLU A 74 35.00 -24.51 11.04
CA GLU A 74 35.22 -25.89 10.64
C GLU A 74 33.88 -26.64 10.52
N THR A 75 33.43 -26.93 9.30
CA THR A 75 32.14 -27.60 9.04
C THR A 75 32.24 -29.13 9.15
N LYS A 76 32.75 -29.64 10.29
CA LYS A 76 32.98 -31.09 10.50
C LYS A 76 31.72 -31.87 10.88
N THR A 77 30.73 -31.20 11.47
CA THR A 77 29.50 -31.78 12.02
C THR A 77 28.33 -31.81 11.03
N TYR A 78 28.46 -31.10 9.91
CA TYR A 78 27.43 -31.00 8.87
C TYR A 78 28.07 -30.82 7.49
N GLY A 79 27.50 -31.47 6.48
CA GLY A 79 27.94 -31.39 5.10
C GLY A 79 26.81 -31.11 4.12
N VAL A 80 27.17 -30.98 2.84
CA VAL A 80 26.22 -30.73 1.75
C VAL A 80 25.10 -31.77 1.73
N GLN A 81 25.45 -33.04 1.94
CA GLN A 81 24.50 -34.15 1.89
C GLN A 81 23.49 -34.05 3.03
N GLU A 82 23.94 -33.89 4.27
CA GLU A 82 23.09 -33.83 5.46
C GLU A 82 22.09 -32.67 5.40
N ILE A 83 22.55 -31.49 4.95
CA ILE A 83 21.70 -30.30 4.80
C ILE A 83 20.68 -30.51 3.67
N SER A 84 21.10 -31.06 2.53
CA SER A 84 20.20 -31.32 1.40
C SER A 84 19.12 -32.36 1.71
N GLU A 85 19.42 -33.31 2.60
CA GLU A 85 18.47 -34.30 3.10
C GLU A 85 17.53 -33.75 4.19
N GLY A 86 17.83 -32.56 4.73
CA GLY A 86 17.04 -31.94 5.79
C GLY A 86 17.32 -32.51 7.17
N LYS A 87 18.52 -33.04 7.42
CA LYS A 87 18.86 -33.59 8.75
C LYS A 87 18.89 -32.48 9.79
N LEU A 88 17.86 -32.47 10.64
CA LEU A 88 17.64 -31.42 11.63
C LEU A 88 18.85 -31.17 12.54
N GLU A 89 19.51 -32.22 13.03
CA GLU A 89 20.67 -32.09 13.93
C GLU A 89 21.82 -31.33 13.27
N SER A 90 22.18 -31.72 12.04
CA SER A 90 23.19 -31.04 11.23
C SER A 90 22.83 -29.59 10.91
N ILE A 91 21.55 -29.32 10.66
CA ILE A 91 21.07 -27.94 10.41
C ILE A 91 21.16 -27.10 11.67
N LEU A 92 20.79 -27.64 12.83
CA LEU A 92 20.89 -26.93 14.11
C LEU A 92 22.34 -26.66 14.52
N ASP A 93 23.26 -27.60 14.26
CA ASP A 93 24.69 -27.40 14.49
C ASP A 93 25.24 -26.30 13.58
N LEU A 94 24.86 -26.31 12.30
CA LEU A 94 25.21 -25.24 11.37
C LEU A 94 24.69 -23.89 11.86
N LEU A 95 23.42 -23.78 12.24
CA LEU A 95 22.83 -22.51 12.69
C LEU A 95 23.50 -22.02 13.97
N TRP A 96 23.90 -22.93 14.87
CA TRP A 96 24.66 -22.55 16.05
C TRP A 96 26.03 -21.98 15.70
N ASP A 97 26.77 -22.58 14.78
CA ASP A 97 28.07 -22.07 14.37
C ASP A 97 27.94 -20.67 13.73
N LEU A 98 26.84 -20.41 13.02
CA LEU A 98 26.52 -19.08 12.52
C LEU A 98 26.31 -18.06 13.65
N VAL A 99 25.50 -18.42 14.66
CA VAL A 99 25.24 -17.59 15.83
C VAL A 99 26.54 -17.33 16.60
N GLN A 100 27.32 -18.38 16.84
CA GLN A 100 28.61 -18.29 17.54
C GLN A 100 29.52 -17.31 16.81
N ARG A 101 29.77 -17.53 15.51
CA ARG A 101 30.78 -16.78 14.76
C ARG A 101 30.39 -15.33 14.48
N PHE A 102 29.15 -15.10 14.08
CA PHE A 102 28.71 -13.81 13.55
C PHE A 102 27.94 -12.97 14.56
N CYS A 103 27.32 -13.59 15.57
CA CYS A 103 26.58 -12.84 16.59
C CYS A 103 27.33 -12.80 17.92
N LEU A 104 27.82 -13.95 18.42
CA LEU A 104 28.39 -14.05 19.76
C LEU A 104 29.83 -13.56 19.83
N ASP A 105 30.70 -13.98 18.90
CA ASP A 105 32.11 -13.56 18.88
C ASP A 105 32.30 -12.05 18.63
N ALA A 106 31.28 -11.38 18.10
CA ALA A 106 31.25 -9.92 17.98
C ALA A 106 31.08 -9.20 19.33
N ILE A 107 30.60 -9.90 20.36
CA ILE A 107 30.39 -9.35 21.71
C ILE A 107 31.73 -9.23 22.42
N LYS A 108 32.06 -8.01 22.84
CA LYS A 108 33.25 -7.68 23.62
C LYS A 108 32.86 -6.86 24.83
N VAL A 109 33.29 -7.29 26.01
CA VAL A 109 33.13 -6.56 27.26
C VAL A 109 34.44 -6.66 28.00
N GLU A 110 35.08 -5.51 28.20
CA GLU A 110 36.46 -5.44 28.68
C GLU A 110 37.41 -6.27 27.79
N GLU A 111 38.24 -7.12 28.40
CA GLU A 111 39.19 -8.01 27.71
C GLU A 111 38.57 -9.36 27.32
N LEU A 112 37.30 -9.61 27.65
CA LEU A 112 36.60 -10.85 27.33
C LEU A 112 35.87 -10.74 25.99
N THR A 113 35.71 -11.89 25.33
CA THR A 113 34.92 -12.04 24.09
C THR A 113 33.90 -13.17 24.19
N SER A 114 32.98 -13.21 23.23
CA SER A 114 32.04 -14.33 23.02
C SER A 114 31.16 -14.59 24.27
N GLN A 115 30.95 -15.86 24.63
CA GLN A 115 30.09 -16.27 25.74
C GLN A 115 30.52 -15.68 27.10
N LYS A 116 31.85 -15.55 27.33
CA LYS A 116 32.39 -14.97 28.58
C LYS A 116 32.08 -13.47 28.68
N ALA A 117 32.18 -12.75 27.57
CA ALA A 117 31.81 -11.34 27.50
C ALA A 117 30.31 -11.13 27.75
N LEU A 118 29.46 -11.96 27.12
CA LEU A 118 28.01 -11.88 27.32
C LEU A 118 27.63 -12.19 28.78
N LEU A 119 28.27 -13.18 29.41
CA LEU A 119 28.01 -13.51 30.81
C LEU A 119 28.40 -12.35 31.74
N LEU A 120 29.61 -11.79 31.53
CA LEU A 120 30.09 -10.64 32.29
C LEU A 120 29.18 -9.42 32.09
N TRP A 121 28.71 -9.18 30.87
CA TRP A 121 27.74 -8.12 30.60
C TRP A 121 26.47 -8.31 31.42
N CYS A 122 25.84 -9.49 31.35
CA CYS A 122 24.63 -9.77 32.12
C CYS A 122 24.85 -9.55 33.62
N GLN A 123 25.96 -10.03 34.17
CA GLN A 123 26.32 -9.86 35.59
C GLN A 123 26.48 -8.39 35.98
N LYS A 124 27.18 -7.59 35.15
CA LYS A 124 27.37 -6.17 35.41
C LYS A 124 26.06 -5.41 35.42
N GLN A 125 25.22 -5.65 34.42
CA GLN A 125 23.95 -4.93 34.28
C GLN A 125 22.94 -5.26 35.38
N THR A 126 23.04 -6.45 35.97
CA THR A 126 22.13 -6.88 37.05
C THR A 126 22.73 -6.80 38.45
N SER A 127 23.98 -6.35 38.60
CA SER A 127 24.71 -6.33 39.88
C SER A 127 24.04 -5.52 41.00
N GLU A 128 23.24 -4.50 40.65
CA GLU A 128 22.52 -3.64 41.60
C GLU A 128 21.18 -4.24 42.08
N TYR A 129 20.74 -5.35 41.49
CA TYR A 129 19.44 -5.96 41.79
C TYR A 129 19.57 -7.07 42.82
N ASN A 130 18.85 -6.90 43.93
CA ASN A 130 18.73 -7.94 44.96
C ASN A 130 18.04 -9.19 44.40
N ASN A 131 18.50 -10.37 44.83
CA ASN A 131 18.02 -11.69 44.41
C ASN A 131 18.32 -12.06 42.93
N VAL A 132 19.29 -11.41 42.29
CA VAL A 132 19.75 -11.76 40.95
C VAL A 132 21.21 -12.17 41.03
N GLU A 133 21.50 -13.45 40.77
CA GLU A 133 22.88 -13.95 40.72
C GLU A 133 23.06 -14.80 39.46
N ILE A 134 23.71 -14.23 38.45
CA ILE A 134 23.88 -14.89 37.14
C ILE A 134 25.21 -15.65 37.14
N LYS A 135 25.16 -16.98 37.11
CA LYS A 135 26.36 -17.85 37.07
C LYS A 135 26.51 -18.59 35.75
N ASP A 136 25.41 -18.78 35.04
CA ASP A 136 25.31 -19.63 33.85
C ASP A 136 24.23 -19.11 32.88
N PHE A 137 24.10 -19.81 31.75
CA PHE A 137 23.02 -19.63 30.78
C PHE A 137 21.98 -20.74 30.90
N SER A 138 21.64 -21.13 32.14
CA SER A 138 20.61 -22.14 32.42
C SER A 138 19.74 -21.73 33.62
N VAL A 139 19.98 -22.31 34.79
CA VAL A 139 19.17 -22.12 36.01
C VAL A 139 19.15 -20.68 36.51
N SER A 140 20.20 -19.90 36.21
CA SER A 140 20.29 -18.48 36.60
C SER A 140 19.18 -17.60 36.01
N TRP A 141 18.48 -18.09 34.98
CA TRP A 141 17.44 -17.36 34.25
C TRP A 141 16.03 -17.88 34.50
N ALA A 142 15.89 -18.99 35.24
CA ALA A 142 14.65 -19.77 35.33
C ALA A 142 13.56 -19.13 36.22
N ASP A 143 13.92 -18.17 37.08
CA ASP A 143 12.96 -17.46 37.94
C ASP A 143 12.42 -16.16 37.33
N GLY A 144 12.94 -15.77 36.17
CA GLY A 144 12.57 -14.57 35.43
C GLY A 144 13.16 -13.26 35.97
N PHE A 145 13.82 -13.27 37.13
CA PHE A 145 14.39 -12.05 37.71
C PHE A 145 15.51 -11.48 36.87
N ALA A 146 16.40 -12.33 36.34
CA ALA A 146 17.51 -11.88 35.49
C ALA A 146 17.02 -11.15 34.22
N PHE A 147 15.98 -11.66 33.54
CA PHE A 147 15.39 -11.00 32.37
C PHE A 147 14.70 -9.69 32.72
N CYS A 148 13.87 -9.68 33.78
CA CYS A 148 13.22 -8.45 34.24
C CYS A 148 14.24 -7.39 34.68
N SER A 149 15.33 -7.79 35.33
CA SER A 149 16.40 -6.90 35.79
C SER A 149 17.09 -6.23 34.60
N LEU A 150 17.44 -7.01 33.57
CA LEU A 150 18.04 -6.45 32.36
C LEU A 150 17.11 -5.42 31.72
N ILE A 151 15.83 -5.72 31.56
CA ILE A 151 14.87 -4.77 30.97
C ILE A 151 14.75 -3.52 31.83
N HIS A 152 14.59 -3.68 33.14
CA HIS A 152 14.40 -2.56 34.06
C HIS A 152 15.68 -1.71 34.21
N LYS A 153 16.89 -2.27 34.04
CA LYS A 153 18.15 -1.51 34.05
C LYS A 153 18.20 -0.50 32.91
N TYR A 154 17.82 -0.90 31.71
CA TYR A 154 17.87 -0.05 30.52
C TYR A 154 16.61 0.81 30.34
N LYS A 155 15.44 0.30 30.75
CA LYS A 155 14.15 0.97 30.62
C LYS A 155 13.29 0.76 31.87
N PRO A 156 13.59 1.47 32.97
CA PRO A 156 12.85 1.33 34.23
C PRO A 156 11.34 1.55 34.08
N GLU A 157 10.93 2.42 33.17
CA GLU A 157 9.53 2.78 32.92
C GLU A 157 8.68 1.63 32.40
N LEU A 158 9.29 0.60 31.80
CA LEU A 158 8.56 -0.56 31.27
C LEU A 158 8.19 -1.57 32.36
N ILE A 159 8.85 -1.52 33.53
CA ILE A 159 8.56 -2.37 34.69
C ILE A 159 8.43 -1.47 35.93
N VAL A 160 7.32 -0.72 35.97
CA VAL A 160 7.05 0.30 37.01
C VAL A 160 7.05 -0.29 38.43
N ASP A 161 6.55 -1.51 38.59
CA ASP A 161 6.42 -2.19 39.88
C ASP A 161 7.46 -3.30 40.09
N TYR A 162 8.72 -3.04 39.75
CA TYR A 162 9.81 -4.03 39.89
C TYR A 162 9.88 -4.68 41.29
N LYS A 163 9.60 -3.90 42.35
CA LYS A 163 9.61 -4.38 43.74
C LYS A 163 8.49 -5.38 44.08
N LEU A 164 7.47 -5.48 43.24
CA LEU A 164 6.37 -6.43 43.40
C LEU A 164 6.68 -7.80 42.77
N LEU A 165 7.79 -7.93 42.03
CA LEU A 165 8.24 -9.22 41.52
C LEU A 165 8.53 -10.16 42.70
N HIS A 166 8.04 -11.40 42.58
CA HIS A 166 8.15 -12.39 43.66
C HIS A 166 8.78 -13.68 43.16
N VAL A 167 9.70 -14.26 43.95
CA VAL A 167 10.49 -15.46 43.59
C VAL A 167 9.62 -16.69 43.33
N LYS A 168 8.42 -16.75 43.92
CA LYS A 168 7.45 -17.83 43.67
C LYS A 168 6.72 -17.73 42.32
N ASN A 169 6.74 -16.57 41.66
CA ASN A 169 5.92 -16.29 40.47
C ASN A 169 6.74 -16.41 39.17
N LYS A 170 7.54 -17.49 39.05
CA LYS A 170 8.50 -17.68 37.96
C LYS A 170 7.88 -17.52 36.55
N ILE A 171 6.73 -18.15 36.33
CA ILE A 171 6.01 -18.10 35.03
C ILE A 171 5.58 -16.67 34.70
N GLU A 172 5.02 -15.95 35.67
CA GLU A 172 4.53 -14.59 35.48
C GLU A 172 5.68 -13.63 35.19
N ASN A 173 6.79 -13.75 35.93
CA ASN A 173 7.99 -12.93 35.72
C ASN A 173 8.57 -13.14 34.31
N LEU A 174 8.72 -14.39 33.88
CA LEU A 174 9.21 -14.71 32.54
C LEU A 174 8.28 -14.20 31.44
N ASN A 175 6.98 -14.41 31.58
CA ASN A 175 6.00 -13.93 30.61
C ASN A 175 5.96 -12.40 30.55
N LEU A 176 6.08 -11.71 31.69
CA LEU A 176 6.22 -10.25 31.73
C LEU A 176 7.42 -9.79 30.91
N ALA A 177 8.60 -10.34 31.19
CA ALA A 177 9.81 -9.98 30.46
C ALA A 177 9.69 -10.24 28.95
N PHE A 178 9.16 -11.40 28.55
CA PHE A 178 9.04 -11.77 27.13
C PHE A 178 7.97 -10.95 26.40
N ASN A 179 6.88 -10.58 27.09
CA ASN A 179 5.85 -9.70 26.54
C ASN A 179 6.42 -8.29 26.28
N ILE A 180 7.14 -7.72 27.24
CA ILE A 180 7.77 -6.41 27.09
C ILE A 180 8.84 -6.44 26.00
N ALA A 181 9.69 -7.47 26.00
CA ALA A 181 10.72 -7.64 24.98
C ALA A 181 10.13 -7.61 23.55
N ASN A 182 9.01 -8.30 23.35
CA ASN A 182 8.37 -8.35 22.03
C ASN A 182 7.58 -7.09 21.68
N GLY A 183 6.84 -6.51 22.63
CA GLY A 183 5.98 -5.35 22.37
C GLY A 183 6.75 -4.03 22.26
N GLU A 184 7.71 -3.82 23.16
CA GLU A 184 8.34 -2.50 23.38
C GLU A 184 9.82 -2.45 22.92
N LEU A 185 10.49 -3.61 22.85
CA LEU A 185 11.91 -3.71 22.46
C LEU A 185 12.10 -4.35 21.07
N ASN A 186 11.02 -4.83 20.45
CA ASN A 186 11.04 -5.56 19.18
C ASN A 186 11.99 -6.77 19.17
N ILE A 187 12.13 -7.44 20.31
CA ILE A 187 12.86 -8.70 20.48
C ILE A 187 11.82 -9.84 20.44
N PRO A 188 11.83 -10.72 19.42
CA PRO A 188 10.81 -11.76 19.29
C PRO A 188 10.90 -12.81 20.40
N LYS A 189 9.75 -13.35 20.84
CA LYS A 189 9.69 -14.37 21.89
C LYS A 189 10.24 -15.72 21.45
N TYR A 190 11.55 -15.91 21.50
CA TYR A 190 12.17 -17.20 21.21
C TYR A 190 11.83 -18.25 22.28
N LEU A 191 11.94 -17.84 23.55
CA LEU A 191 11.63 -18.65 24.72
C LEU A 191 10.20 -18.44 25.19
N LYS A 192 9.63 -19.50 25.76
CA LYS A 192 8.40 -19.53 26.56
C LYS A 192 8.77 -19.78 28.01
N ALA A 193 7.94 -19.33 28.96
CA ALA A 193 8.21 -19.51 30.38
C ALA A 193 8.40 -20.99 30.74
N GLU A 194 7.63 -21.88 30.11
CA GLU A 194 7.68 -23.32 30.34
C GLU A 194 9.00 -23.96 29.88
N ASP A 195 9.72 -23.36 28.92
CA ASP A 195 11.00 -23.90 28.46
C ASP A 195 12.09 -23.80 29.54
N LEU A 196 11.99 -22.82 30.45
CA LEU A 196 12.99 -22.54 31.48
C LEU A 196 12.67 -23.19 32.84
N ILE A 197 11.41 -23.61 33.06
CA ILE A 197 10.93 -24.11 34.35
C ILE A 197 10.93 -25.65 34.40
N ASP A 198 11.34 -26.34 33.33
CA ASP A 198 11.43 -27.82 33.30
C ASP A 198 12.26 -28.35 34.48
N GLU A 199 11.66 -29.23 35.29
CA GLU A 199 12.27 -29.84 36.49
C GLU A 199 13.55 -30.62 36.18
N ASN A 200 13.75 -31.03 34.92
CA ASN A 200 14.97 -31.72 34.49
C ASN A 200 16.05 -30.78 33.91
N ASN A 201 15.79 -29.47 33.85
CA ASN A 201 16.68 -28.46 33.28
C ASN A 201 17.28 -28.86 31.92
N LYS A 202 16.43 -29.37 31.01
CA LYS A 202 16.85 -29.94 29.72
C LYS A 202 17.08 -28.91 28.61
N LEU A 203 16.82 -27.63 28.86
CA LEU A 203 17.01 -26.59 27.85
C LEU A 203 18.50 -26.39 27.60
N ASP A 204 18.90 -26.55 26.34
CA ASP A 204 20.26 -26.30 25.88
C ASP A 204 20.63 -24.82 26.11
N GLU A 205 21.75 -24.57 26.80
CA GLU A 205 22.24 -23.22 27.12
C GLU A 205 22.36 -22.33 25.87
N LYS A 206 22.63 -22.93 24.71
CA LYS A 206 22.67 -22.25 23.41
C LYS A 206 21.39 -21.49 23.10
N CYS A 207 20.25 -21.98 23.55
CA CYS A 207 18.95 -21.33 23.34
C CYS A 207 18.80 -20.04 24.16
N ILE A 208 19.29 -20.05 25.40
CA ILE A 208 19.27 -18.87 26.27
C ILE A 208 20.29 -17.85 25.77
N ILE A 209 21.49 -18.30 25.39
CA ILE A 209 22.53 -17.45 24.79
C ILE A 209 22.00 -16.76 23.53
N LEU A 210 21.38 -17.51 22.61
CA LEU A 210 20.79 -16.97 21.39
C LEU A 210 19.80 -15.82 21.69
N TYR A 211 18.97 -15.99 22.72
CA TYR A 211 18.01 -14.97 23.08
C TYR A 211 18.69 -13.74 23.73
N LEU A 212 19.65 -13.96 24.62
CA LEU A 212 20.39 -12.88 25.28
C LEU A 212 21.28 -12.08 24.33
N VAL A 213 21.76 -12.69 23.26
CA VAL A 213 22.46 -11.98 22.18
C VAL A 213 21.55 -10.89 21.57
N GLU A 214 20.25 -11.13 21.41
CA GLU A 214 19.31 -10.10 20.93
C GLU A 214 19.09 -8.99 21.96
N PHE A 215 19.00 -9.32 23.25
CA PHE A 215 18.97 -8.31 24.32
C PHE A 215 20.24 -7.46 24.33
N TYR A 216 21.41 -8.08 24.24
CA TYR A 216 22.69 -7.37 24.17
C TYR A 216 22.73 -6.41 22.97
N LYS A 217 22.34 -6.87 21.77
CA LYS A 217 22.30 -6.05 20.55
C LYS A 217 21.37 -4.84 20.69
N VAL A 218 20.23 -4.99 21.37
CA VAL A 218 19.28 -3.89 21.57
C VAL A 218 19.78 -2.89 22.60
N PHE A 219 20.30 -3.36 23.73
CA PHE A 219 20.65 -2.50 24.86
C PHE A 219 22.02 -1.83 24.74
N THR A 220 23.02 -2.50 24.17
CA THR A 220 24.35 -1.87 23.97
C THR A 220 24.40 -0.88 22.81
N LYS A 221 23.41 -0.92 21.90
CA LYS A 221 23.17 0.18 20.94
C LYS A 221 22.68 1.46 21.63
N GLN A 222 22.17 1.38 22.86
CA GLN A 222 21.69 2.53 23.65
C GLN A 222 22.77 3.12 24.58
N GLU A 223 23.71 2.30 25.08
CA GLU A 223 24.79 2.72 26.00
C GLU A 223 25.82 3.70 25.40
N CYS A 224 25.97 3.78 24.08
CA CYS A 224 26.84 4.79 23.44
C CYS A 224 26.35 6.26 23.60
N THR A 225 25.35 6.53 24.46
CA THR A 225 24.79 7.87 24.67
C THR A 225 24.89 8.45 26.08
N THR A 226 25.44 7.74 27.08
CA THR A 226 25.60 8.31 28.43
C THR A 226 26.75 7.68 29.21
N GLU A 227 27.94 8.30 29.16
CA GLU A 227 28.84 8.47 30.31
C GLU A 227 29.93 9.49 29.91
N GLY A 228 30.05 10.56 30.70
CA GLY A 228 30.98 11.65 30.42
C GLY A 228 32.41 11.27 30.75
N SER A 229 33.30 11.38 29.78
CA SER A 229 34.73 11.55 30.02
C SER A 229 35.09 13.03 29.86
N THR A 230 35.38 13.68 30.99
CA THR A 230 36.20 14.88 31.01
C THR A 230 37.62 14.49 30.63
N GLU A 231 37.97 14.60 29.35
CA GLU A 231 39.33 14.89 28.92
C GLU A 231 39.29 15.89 27.77
N LYS A 232 40.06 16.98 27.93
CA LYS A 232 40.27 17.98 26.90
C LYS A 232 41.02 17.32 25.74
N HIS A 233 40.40 17.27 24.56
CA HIS A 233 41.12 17.23 23.30
C HIS A 233 40.66 18.38 22.41
N GLU A 234 41.64 19.19 22.00
CA GLU A 234 41.51 20.38 21.18
C GLU A 234 41.16 20.03 19.73
N ASN A 235 40.31 20.87 19.11
CA ASN A 235 40.17 21.15 17.69
C ASN A 235 40.01 19.95 16.71
N GLU A 236 38.79 19.41 16.62
CA GLU A 236 38.27 18.85 15.37
C GLU A 236 37.09 19.70 14.91
N LYS A 237 37.06 20.10 13.63
CA LYS A 237 35.93 20.81 13.04
C LYS A 237 34.67 19.97 13.25
N ASP A 238 33.63 20.54 13.85
CA ASP A 238 32.32 19.91 14.00
C ASP A 238 31.80 19.47 12.62
N VAL A 239 31.92 18.19 12.33
CA VAL A 239 31.45 17.58 11.07
C VAL A 239 29.94 17.71 11.03
N VAL A 240 29.43 18.42 10.04
CA VAL A 240 27.99 18.60 9.85
C VAL A 240 27.45 17.36 9.13
N VAL A 241 26.63 16.57 9.81
CA VAL A 241 25.95 15.42 9.20
C VAL A 241 24.50 15.80 8.92
N GLY A 242 24.21 16.01 7.64
CA GLY A 242 22.89 16.36 7.13
C GLY A 242 22.02 15.13 6.96
N TYR A 243 20.72 15.25 7.21
CA TYR A 243 19.76 14.18 7.01
C TYR A 243 18.53 14.66 6.25
N VAL A 244 18.13 13.87 5.26
CA VAL A 244 16.98 14.13 4.41
C VAL A 244 16.07 12.89 4.38
N PRO A 245 15.03 12.84 5.23
CA PRO A 245 13.97 11.84 5.09
C PRO A 245 13.03 12.22 3.94
N GLY A 246 12.65 11.24 3.13
CA GLY A 246 11.77 11.45 2.00
C GLY A 246 11.31 10.16 1.32
N VAL A 247 10.25 10.28 0.53
CA VAL A 247 9.72 9.14 -0.24
C VAL A 247 10.60 8.87 -1.46
N PHE A 248 11.08 9.89 -2.18
CA PHE A 248 11.95 9.74 -3.36
C PHE A 248 11.43 8.80 -4.47
N ASP A 249 10.11 8.64 -4.58
CA ASP A 249 9.45 7.83 -5.62
C ASP A 249 9.61 8.48 -7.01
N LEU A 250 9.55 7.69 -8.10
CA LEU A 250 9.85 8.14 -9.49
C LEU A 250 10.98 9.20 -9.59
N PHE A 251 12.20 8.83 -9.16
CA PHE A 251 13.32 9.75 -9.00
C PHE A 251 13.59 10.63 -10.24
N HIS A 252 13.70 11.95 -10.02
CA HIS A 252 13.70 12.96 -11.09
C HIS A 252 14.64 14.13 -10.80
N THR A 253 14.77 15.07 -11.75
CA THR A 253 15.68 16.22 -11.68
C THR A 253 15.48 17.11 -10.45
N GLY A 254 14.23 17.30 -10.02
CA GLY A 254 13.89 17.97 -8.76
C GLY A 254 14.51 17.32 -7.51
N HIS A 255 14.46 15.99 -7.37
CA HIS A 255 15.16 15.30 -6.28
C HIS A 255 16.67 15.43 -6.40
N LYS A 256 17.20 15.31 -7.62
CA LYS A 256 18.64 15.50 -7.88
C LYS A 256 19.10 16.88 -7.44
N SER A 257 18.38 17.94 -7.83
CA SER A 257 18.65 19.33 -7.44
C SER A 257 18.56 19.52 -5.92
N PHE A 258 17.51 19.00 -5.29
CA PHE A 258 17.31 19.09 -3.84
C PHE A 258 18.42 18.39 -3.05
N LEU A 259 18.73 17.12 -3.38
CA LEU A 259 19.78 16.37 -2.73
C LEU A 259 21.17 16.97 -2.99
N SER A 260 21.41 17.55 -4.17
CA SER A 260 22.66 18.27 -4.46
C SER A 260 22.82 19.52 -3.59
N LYS A 261 21.75 20.29 -3.39
CA LYS A 261 21.76 21.44 -2.47
C LYS A 261 21.94 21.00 -1.01
N ALA A 262 21.25 19.94 -0.59
CA ALA A 262 21.40 19.40 0.76
C ALA A 262 22.84 18.95 1.04
N HIS A 263 23.51 18.35 0.04
CA HIS A 263 24.92 17.98 0.14
C HIS A 263 25.85 19.18 0.30
N THR A 264 25.52 20.37 -0.22
CA THR A 264 26.36 21.58 0.00
C THR A 264 26.27 22.16 1.41
N LEU A 265 25.29 21.71 2.22
CA LEU A 265 25.01 22.24 3.56
C LEU A 265 25.55 21.37 4.70
N CYS A 266 26.21 20.27 4.36
CA CYS A 266 26.76 19.28 5.28
C CYS A 266 28.04 18.64 4.71
N ASP A 267 28.87 18.10 5.58
CA ASP A 267 30.09 17.36 5.22
C ASP A 267 29.77 15.91 4.83
N ARG A 268 28.66 15.36 5.36
CA ARG A 268 28.10 14.05 5.00
C ARG A 268 26.57 14.12 4.95
N LEU A 269 25.96 13.61 3.89
CA LEU A 269 24.50 13.59 3.73
C LEU A 269 23.95 12.17 3.86
N ILE A 270 23.06 11.96 4.83
CA ILE A 270 22.26 10.75 4.97
C ILE A 270 20.90 10.96 4.31
N VAL A 271 20.50 10.03 3.44
CA VAL A 271 19.21 10.07 2.74
C VAL A 271 18.31 8.96 3.27
N GLY A 272 17.25 9.34 3.96
CA GLY A 272 16.25 8.42 4.49
C GLY A 272 15.14 8.15 3.49
N VAL A 273 15.16 7.00 2.83
CA VAL A 273 14.09 6.54 1.95
C VAL A 273 12.97 5.94 2.80
N HIS A 274 11.78 6.54 2.81
CA HIS A 274 10.67 6.00 3.58
C HIS A 274 10.31 4.58 3.13
N THR A 275 10.10 3.64 4.06
CA THR A 275 9.72 2.25 3.73
C THR A 275 8.37 2.19 3.04
N ASP A 276 8.15 1.21 2.17
CA ASP A 276 6.84 1.05 1.50
C ASP A 276 5.72 0.88 2.53
N LYS A 277 5.97 0.14 3.62
CA LYS A 277 5.06 -0.03 4.76
C LYS A 277 4.69 1.32 5.38
N PHE A 278 5.69 2.10 5.81
CA PHE A 278 5.46 3.40 6.43
C PHE A 278 4.75 4.35 5.48
N VAL A 279 5.20 4.47 4.23
CA VAL A 279 4.54 5.37 3.26
C VAL A 279 3.07 5.00 3.08
N THR A 280 2.76 3.69 3.04
CA THR A 280 1.38 3.19 2.89
C THR A 280 0.49 3.52 4.10
N GLU A 281 1.04 3.67 5.29
CA GLU A 281 0.28 3.98 6.52
C GLU A 281 -0.29 5.42 6.54
N TYR A 282 0.33 6.36 5.83
CA TYR A 282 -0.12 7.77 5.81
C TYR A 282 -0.27 8.38 4.41
N LYS A 283 0.10 7.67 3.33
CA LYS A 283 -0.07 8.09 1.92
C LYS A 283 -0.15 6.87 0.99
N ARG A 284 -0.35 7.08 -0.32
CA ARG A 284 -0.32 5.99 -1.34
C ARG A 284 0.97 5.18 -1.27
N LYS A 285 0.87 3.89 -1.59
CA LYS A 285 2.04 3.04 -1.84
C LYS A 285 2.90 3.66 -2.98
N PRO A 286 4.23 3.76 -2.80
CA PRO A 286 5.14 4.19 -3.86
C PRO A 286 5.02 3.36 -5.15
N VAL A 287 5.23 3.98 -6.32
CA VAL A 287 5.22 3.30 -7.63
C VAL A 287 6.46 2.41 -7.75
N HIS A 288 7.61 2.95 -7.39
CA HIS A 288 8.84 2.20 -7.24
C HIS A 288 8.94 1.67 -5.81
N SER A 289 9.27 0.38 -5.66
CA SER A 289 9.55 -0.19 -4.34
C SER A 289 10.64 0.61 -3.64
N GLN A 290 10.70 0.52 -2.31
CA GLN A 290 11.77 1.15 -1.54
C GLN A 290 13.18 0.84 -2.09
N ASP A 291 13.42 -0.41 -2.52
CA ASP A 291 14.67 -0.82 -3.15
C ASP A 291 14.92 -0.12 -4.49
N THR A 292 13.91 -0.07 -5.36
CA THR A 292 14.03 0.64 -6.65
C THR A 292 14.24 2.14 -6.43
N ARG A 293 13.62 2.76 -5.42
CA ARG A 293 13.82 4.17 -5.07
C ARG A 293 15.24 4.43 -4.60
N LYS A 294 15.78 3.58 -3.72
CA LYS A 294 17.17 3.62 -3.28
C LYS A 294 18.15 3.46 -4.45
N GLN A 295 17.95 2.45 -5.29
CA GLN A 295 18.78 2.22 -6.49
C GLN A 295 18.78 3.43 -7.44
N ASN A 296 17.62 4.08 -7.62
CA ASN A 296 17.52 5.26 -8.46
C ASN A 296 18.27 6.46 -7.89
N ILE A 297 18.28 6.65 -6.57
CA ILE A 297 19.12 7.65 -5.91
C ILE A 297 20.60 7.33 -6.16
N MET A 298 21.03 6.09 -5.89
CA MET A 298 22.43 5.64 -6.10
C MET A 298 22.91 5.76 -7.55
N LYS A 299 22.04 5.51 -8.52
CA LYS A 299 22.39 5.59 -9.95
C LYS A 299 22.54 7.03 -10.43
N ASN A 300 21.78 7.96 -9.85
CA ASN A 300 21.71 9.36 -10.31
C ASN A 300 22.50 10.34 -9.44
N MET A 301 22.85 9.92 -8.23
CA MET A 301 23.64 10.63 -7.24
C MET A 301 24.83 9.74 -6.89
N ASN A 302 26.04 10.29 -6.87
CA ASN A 302 27.25 9.53 -6.54
C ASN A 302 27.38 9.31 -5.02
N TYR A 303 26.35 8.72 -4.40
CA TYR A 303 26.28 8.45 -2.97
C TYR A 303 26.65 7.00 -2.65
N LYS A 304 27.24 6.80 -1.48
CA LYS A 304 27.53 5.46 -0.96
C LYS A 304 26.23 4.77 -0.55
N ASP A 305 26.16 3.47 -0.75
CA ASP A 305 25.00 2.63 -0.41
C ASP A 305 24.60 2.76 1.08
N GLU A 306 25.60 2.85 1.96
CA GLU A 306 25.46 3.02 3.41
C GLU A 306 24.83 4.35 3.85
N ASP A 307 24.90 5.38 3.00
CA ASP A 307 24.35 6.71 3.28
C ASP A 307 22.87 6.81 2.85
N ILE A 308 22.30 5.77 2.22
CA ILE A 308 20.89 5.71 1.82
C ILE A 308 20.20 4.59 2.58
N ILE A 309 19.29 4.97 3.47
CA ILE A 309 18.73 4.06 4.48
C ILE A 309 17.20 3.99 4.36
N PHE A 310 16.60 2.90 4.82
CA PHE A 310 15.14 2.79 4.90
C PHE A 310 14.63 3.23 6.27
N VAL A 311 13.61 4.10 6.28
CA VAL A 311 13.14 4.73 7.53
C VAL A 311 11.61 4.79 7.62
N GLY A 312 11.10 4.70 8.84
CA GLY A 312 9.67 4.85 9.18
C GLY A 312 9.32 6.28 9.61
N ASN A 313 8.31 6.44 10.47
CA ASN A 313 7.92 7.70 11.12
C ASN A 313 8.86 8.11 12.28
N VAL A 314 9.66 7.19 12.80
CA VAL A 314 10.61 7.47 13.88
C VAL A 314 11.98 7.71 13.27
N HIS A 315 12.55 8.89 13.54
CA HIS A 315 13.87 9.28 13.02
C HIS A 315 14.96 9.32 14.09
N LEU A 316 14.60 9.17 15.37
CA LEU A 316 15.53 9.21 16.49
C LEU A 316 16.70 8.21 16.33
N ASP A 317 16.41 6.99 15.86
CA ASP A 317 17.44 5.97 15.64
C ASP A 317 18.41 6.35 14.53
N VAL A 318 17.94 7.05 13.50
CA VAL A 318 18.78 7.58 12.43
C VAL A 318 19.67 8.69 12.96
N VAL A 319 19.10 9.60 13.74
CA VAL A 319 19.82 10.71 14.35
C VAL A 319 20.97 10.20 15.22
N LYS A 320 20.68 9.22 16.07
CA LYS A 320 21.69 8.58 16.94
C LYS A 320 22.72 7.79 16.13
N LYS A 321 22.28 6.92 15.23
CA LYS A 321 23.16 6.01 14.47
C LYS A 321 24.15 6.77 13.58
N TYR A 322 23.71 7.82 12.91
CA TYR A 322 24.54 8.55 11.96
C TYR A 322 25.06 9.89 12.51
N ARG A 323 24.81 10.20 13.79
CA ARG A 323 25.16 11.48 14.43
C ARG A 323 24.65 12.70 13.65
N VAL A 324 23.40 12.61 13.17
CA VAL A 324 22.76 13.70 12.43
C VAL A 324 22.63 14.91 13.34
N ASN A 325 23.13 16.06 12.89
CA ASN A 325 22.99 17.34 13.60
C ASN A 325 22.22 18.38 12.78
N LYS A 326 21.80 18.05 11.55
CA LYS A 326 21.02 18.94 10.68
C LYS A 326 20.01 18.17 9.84
N PHE A 327 18.72 18.37 10.07
CA PHE A 327 17.66 17.99 9.13
C PHE A 327 17.59 19.02 8.01
N ILE A 328 17.48 18.56 6.77
CA ILE A 328 17.37 19.45 5.60
C ILE A 328 16.05 19.15 4.90
N HIS A 329 15.22 20.18 4.72
CA HIS A 329 13.90 20.05 4.12
C HIS A 329 13.62 21.15 3.08
N GLY A 330 12.69 20.90 2.16
CA GLY A 330 12.24 21.90 1.18
C GLY A 330 11.29 22.93 1.82
N ASN A 331 11.21 24.14 1.25
CA ASN A 331 10.31 25.19 1.74
C ASN A 331 8.83 25.02 1.36
N ASP A 332 8.40 23.82 0.95
CA ASP A 332 7.00 23.53 0.58
C ASP A 332 6.07 23.33 1.79
N TRP A 333 6.64 23.23 2.99
CA TRP A 333 5.92 22.98 4.24
C TRP A 333 6.17 24.09 5.25
N GLU A 334 5.16 24.37 6.07
CA GLU A 334 5.35 25.19 7.26
C GLU A 334 6.25 24.45 8.26
N ILE A 335 7.29 25.13 8.76
CA ILE A 335 8.32 24.53 9.64
C ILE A 335 7.71 23.87 10.88
N SER A 336 6.67 24.48 11.45
CA SER A 336 5.93 23.99 12.62
C SER A 336 5.29 22.62 12.34
N SER A 337 4.65 22.46 11.17
CA SER A 337 4.01 21.22 10.72
C SER A 337 5.04 20.13 10.41
N TYR A 338 6.15 20.49 9.79
CA TYR A 338 7.23 19.53 9.52
C TYR A 338 7.88 19.02 10.81
N LYS A 339 8.18 19.90 11.77
CA LYS A 339 8.73 19.51 13.08
C LYS A 339 7.85 18.51 13.81
N LYS A 340 6.52 18.68 13.75
CA LYS A 340 5.58 17.71 14.34
C LYS A 340 5.60 16.35 13.62
N GLN A 341 5.71 16.34 12.29
CA GLN A 341 5.76 15.11 11.51
C GLN A 341 7.00 14.26 11.84
N ILE A 342 8.16 14.91 11.98
CA ILE A 342 9.42 14.24 12.36
C ILE A 342 9.55 14.03 13.87
N ARG A 343 8.49 14.30 14.65
CA ARG A 343 8.45 14.16 16.11
C ARG A 343 9.58 14.93 16.81
N TYR A 344 9.90 16.12 16.29
CA TYR A 344 11.11 16.86 16.61
C TYR A 344 11.25 17.17 18.11
N TYR A 345 10.15 17.51 18.79
CA TYR A 345 10.18 17.79 20.23
C TYR A 345 9.86 16.55 21.06
N GLU A 346 8.97 15.68 20.56
CA GLU A 346 8.54 14.45 21.22
C GLU A 346 9.69 13.45 21.37
N ASP A 347 10.56 13.37 20.37
CA ASP A 347 11.76 12.53 20.39
C ASP A 347 12.99 13.30 20.91
N GLY A 348 12.81 14.55 21.36
CA GLY A 348 13.84 15.39 21.98
C GLY A 348 14.99 15.81 21.06
N LEU A 349 14.75 15.91 19.75
CA LEU A 349 15.80 16.22 18.77
C LEU A 349 16.40 17.62 18.97
N ASP A 350 15.59 18.57 19.45
CA ASP A 350 16.03 19.91 19.85
C ASP A 350 17.08 19.88 20.97
N LYS A 351 16.88 19.01 21.97
CA LYS A 351 17.81 18.82 23.09
C LYS A 351 19.09 18.09 22.68
N MET A 352 19.08 17.41 21.54
CA MET A 352 20.24 16.73 20.94
C MET A 352 21.08 17.65 20.03
N GLY A 353 20.78 18.95 20.00
CA GLY A 353 21.51 19.92 19.18
C GLY A 353 21.20 19.81 17.68
N VAL A 354 20.13 19.11 17.30
CA VAL A 354 19.76 18.92 15.90
C VAL A 354 19.05 20.16 15.37
N THR A 355 19.54 20.74 14.28
CA THR A 355 18.92 21.91 13.62
C THR A 355 18.04 21.50 12.44
N VAL A 356 17.11 22.36 12.02
CA VAL A 356 16.30 22.16 10.81
C VAL A 356 16.58 23.29 9.83
N GLU A 357 17.14 22.95 8.67
CA GLU A 357 17.50 23.87 7.60
C GLU A 357 16.51 23.76 6.44
N ILE A 358 16.05 24.91 5.92
CA ILE A 358 15.06 24.96 4.84
C ILE A 358 15.71 25.44 3.55
N VAL A 359 15.68 24.59 2.52
CA VAL A 359 16.19 24.94 1.19
C VAL A 359 15.06 25.32 0.23
N PRO A 360 15.29 26.28 -0.70
CA PRO A 360 14.30 26.64 -1.70
C PRO A 360 13.94 25.45 -2.58
N TYR A 361 12.66 25.09 -2.57
CA TYR A 361 12.14 24.01 -3.39
C TYR A 361 12.21 24.36 -4.87
N THR A 362 12.53 23.37 -5.70
CA THR A 362 12.54 23.54 -7.15
C THR A 362 11.10 23.54 -7.65
N ARG A 363 10.49 24.73 -7.75
CA ARG A 363 9.11 24.89 -8.26
C ARG A 363 8.97 24.23 -9.63
N GLY A 364 7.96 23.36 -9.76
CA GLY A 364 7.58 22.76 -11.03
C GLY A 364 7.83 21.25 -11.16
N ILE A 365 8.66 20.63 -10.32
CA ILE A 365 9.01 19.21 -10.45
C ILE A 365 8.99 18.53 -9.06
N SER A 366 7.92 17.80 -8.76
CA SER A 366 7.81 16.95 -7.56
C SER A 366 7.38 15.55 -7.96
N THR A 367 7.73 14.53 -7.18
CA THR A 367 7.19 13.17 -7.30
C THR A 367 5.68 13.13 -7.15
N SER A 368 5.15 14.03 -6.31
CA SER A 368 3.73 14.24 -6.25
C SER A 368 3.19 14.86 -7.54
N LYS A 369 3.95 15.64 -8.33
CA LYS A 369 3.62 16.20 -9.68
C LYS A 369 3.92 15.25 -10.85
N LEU A 370 4.87 14.33 -10.71
CA LEU A 370 5.17 13.29 -11.70
C LEU A 370 4.21 12.11 -11.57
N ILE A 371 3.62 11.93 -10.38
CA ILE A 371 2.58 10.94 -10.09
C ILE A 371 1.20 11.61 -10.05
N SER A 372 1.10 12.90 -9.71
CA SER A 372 -0.04 13.77 -10.05
C SER A 372 0.16 14.34 -11.45
N LYS A 373 0.13 13.45 -12.42
CA LYS A 373 -0.95 13.60 -13.37
C LYS A 373 -1.97 12.53 -12.98
N SER A 374 -3.06 12.75 -12.25
CA SER A 374 -3.79 13.97 -11.97
C SER A 374 -5.10 13.48 -11.29
N ILE A 375 -5.55 14.02 -10.15
CA ILE A 375 -6.95 14.02 -9.61
C ILE A 375 -7.07 15.32 -8.80
N PRO A 376 -8.12 16.15 -8.97
CA PRO A 376 -8.17 17.43 -8.28
C PRO A 376 -8.46 17.14 -6.81
N ASN A 377 -8.14 18.06 -5.88
CA ASN A 377 -8.63 17.92 -4.51
C ASN A 377 -10.16 17.79 -4.54
N MET A 378 -10.70 16.59 -4.37
CA MET A 378 -12.10 16.30 -4.59
C MET A 378 -12.98 16.82 -3.46
N ILE A 379 -12.42 17.10 -2.27
CA ILE A 379 -13.17 17.76 -1.19
C ILE A 379 -13.76 19.10 -1.66
N LYS A 380 -13.08 19.79 -2.59
CA LYS A 380 -13.52 21.11 -3.07
C LYS A 380 -14.80 21.06 -3.93
N TYR A 381 -15.16 19.88 -4.45
CA TYR A 381 -16.38 19.70 -5.23
C TYR A 381 -17.54 19.38 -4.30
N ASP A 382 -18.69 19.95 -4.62
CA ASP A 382 -19.92 19.74 -3.86
C ASP A 382 -20.77 18.63 -4.51
N ARG A 383 -20.58 18.40 -5.82
CA ARG A 383 -21.36 17.42 -6.60
C ARG A 383 -20.47 16.47 -7.38
N PHE A 384 -20.84 15.20 -7.39
CA PHE A 384 -20.11 14.12 -8.04
C PHE A 384 -21.04 13.39 -9.02
N LEU A 385 -20.65 13.34 -10.29
CA LEU A 385 -21.38 12.68 -11.36
C LEU A 385 -20.63 11.41 -11.73
N PHE A 386 -21.19 10.24 -11.43
CA PHE A 386 -20.57 8.95 -11.71
C PHE A 386 -21.21 8.28 -12.92
N ASN A 387 -20.40 7.77 -13.85
CA ASN A 387 -20.87 6.73 -14.75
C ASN A 387 -21.29 5.48 -13.94
N LEU A 388 -22.19 4.67 -14.49
CA LEU A 388 -22.68 3.45 -13.84
C LEU A 388 -21.76 2.26 -14.16
N ASP A 389 -21.81 1.78 -15.39
CA ASP A 389 -21.11 0.57 -15.84
C ASP A 389 -19.59 0.79 -15.87
N ASN A 390 -18.80 -0.19 -15.41
CA ASN A 390 -17.35 -0.13 -15.27
C ASN A 390 -16.80 1.03 -14.39
N THR A 391 -17.67 1.75 -13.69
CA THR A 391 -17.32 2.86 -12.80
C THR A 391 -17.84 2.62 -11.39
N LEU A 392 -19.16 2.44 -11.22
CA LEU A 392 -19.76 2.03 -9.94
C LEU A 392 -20.03 0.52 -9.90
N LEU A 393 -20.39 -0.07 -11.05
CA LEU A 393 -20.78 -1.48 -11.15
C LEU A 393 -19.96 -2.24 -12.20
N ASN A 394 -19.76 -3.54 -11.98
CA ASN A 394 -19.29 -4.50 -12.97
C ASN A 394 -20.38 -5.57 -13.20
N GLY A 395 -21.31 -5.29 -14.11
CA GLY A 395 -22.57 -6.00 -14.19
C GLY A 395 -23.49 -5.59 -13.03
N GLU A 396 -23.94 -6.55 -12.21
CA GLU A 396 -24.78 -6.26 -11.03
C GLU A 396 -23.97 -6.09 -9.72
N GLU A 397 -22.66 -6.31 -9.76
CA GLU A 397 -21.78 -6.23 -8.59
C GLU A 397 -21.12 -4.85 -8.47
N ALA A 398 -20.87 -4.41 -7.23
CA ALA A 398 -20.12 -3.18 -6.98
C ALA A 398 -18.67 -3.29 -7.47
N MET A 399 -18.15 -2.19 -8.03
CA MET A 399 -16.70 -2.02 -8.14
C MET A 399 -16.10 -1.99 -6.72
N PRO A 400 -14.92 -2.59 -6.47
CA PRO A 400 -14.38 -2.78 -5.12
C PRO A 400 -14.29 -1.49 -4.28
N PHE A 401 -14.01 -0.35 -4.91
CA PHE A 401 -13.89 0.94 -4.25
C PHE A 401 -15.21 1.69 -4.07
N ALA A 402 -16.26 1.32 -4.80
CA ALA A 402 -17.47 2.12 -4.93
C ALA A 402 -18.25 2.24 -3.60
N PRO A 403 -18.49 1.16 -2.83
CA PRO A 403 -19.24 1.27 -1.57
C PRO A 403 -18.59 2.21 -0.56
N GLU A 404 -17.28 2.08 -0.34
CA GLU A 404 -16.52 2.91 0.60
C GLU A 404 -16.46 4.38 0.15
N LEU A 405 -16.21 4.62 -1.14
CA LEU A 405 -16.20 5.98 -1.71
C LEU A 405 -17.54 6.67 -1.51
N ILE A 406 -18.64 5.99 -1.89
CA ILE A 406 -19.97 6.57 -1.80
C ILE A 406 -20.38 6.80 -0.33
N GLN A 407 -20.05 5.88 0.57
CA GLN A 407 -20.26 6.07 2.01
C GLN A 407 -19.50 7.30 2.54
N LYS A 408 -18.25 7.49 2.11
CA LYS A 408 -17.47 8.66 2.51
C LYS A 408 -18.03 9.96 1.99
N LEU A 409 -18.42 10.01 0.71
CA LEU A 409 -19.03 11.19 0.10
C LEU A 409 -20.35 11.56 0.80
N ASN A 410 -21.16 10.55 1.16
CA ASN A 410 -22.37 10.74 1.97
C ASN A 410 -22.04 11.29 3.37
N THR A 411 -21.00 10.78 4.05
CA THR A 411 -20.55 11.28 5.36
C THR A 411 -20.11 12.74 5.28
N LEU A 412 -19.50 13.14 4.16
CA LEU A 412 -19.09 14.51 3.85
C LEU A 412 -20.25 15.38 3.32
N LYS A 413 -21.48 14.86 3.27
CA LYS A 413 -22.69 15.53 2.78
C LYS A 413 -22.53 16.08 1.34
N LYS A 414 -21.84 15.33 0.48
CA LYS A 414 -21.71 15.64 -0.95
C LYS A 414 -22.95 15.17 -1.71
N GLU A 415 -23.31 15.88 -2.77
CA GLU A 415 -24.38 15.45 -3.68
C GLU A 415 -23.79 14.45 -4.69
N ILE A 416 -24.43 13.29 -4.82
CA ILE A 416 -23.94 12.18 -5.65
C ILE A 416 -25.00 11.84 -6.69
N TYR A 417 -24.62 11.86 -7.96
CA TYR A 417 -25.47 11.56 -9.10
C TYR A 417 -24.90 10.39 -9.90
N VAL A 418 -25.80 9.56 -10.42
CA VAL A 418 -25.48 8.54 -11.43
C VAL A 418 -25.85 9.09 -12.79
N VAL A 419 -24.96 8.97 -13.78
CA VAL A 419 -25.17 9.42 -15.16
C VAL A 419 -24.87 8.27 -16.12
N SER A 420 -25.91 7.67 -16.71
CA SER A 420 -25.78 6.47 -17.56
C SER A 420 -26.42 6.64 -18.95
N ASN A 421 -25.77 6.11 -19.99
CA ASN A 421 -26.36 5.99 -21.33
C ASN A 421 -27.34 4.81 -21.45
N ASN A 422 -27.52 4.03 -20.39
CA ASN A 422 -28.49 2.94 -20.35
C ASN A 422 -29.93 3.49 -20.44
N ASN A 423 -30.64 3.09 -21.49
CA ASN A 423 -32.06 3.37 -21.71
C ASN A 423 -32.92 2.10 -21.71
N ARG A 424 -32.36 0.97 -21.28
CA ARG A 424 -33.09 -0.29 -21.07
C ARG A 424 -33.75 -0.32 -19.69
N TYR A 425 -33.00 0.06 -18.65
CA TYR A 425 -33.47 0.02 -17.27
C TYR A 425 -34.09 1.34 -16.84
N THR A 426 -35.16 1.24 -16.04
CA THR A 426 -35.78 2.39 -15.39
C THR A 426 -34.90 2.91 -14.25
N PRO A 427 -35.05 4.19 -13.83
CA PRO A 427 -34.35 4.70 -12.64
C PRO A 427 -34.61 3.86 -11.38
N LEU A 428 -35.81 3.30 -11.23
CA LEU A 428 -36.14 2.40 -10.13
C LEU A 428 -35.38 1.06 -10.24
N GLY A 429 -35.22 0.53 -11.45
CA GLY A 429 -34.43 -0.68 -11.70
C GLY A 429 -32.97 -0.48 -11.30
N ILE A 430 -32.34 0.61 -11.74
CA ILE A 430 -30.95 0.95 -11.38
C ILE A 430 -30.82 1.15 -9.87
N TYR A 431 -31.76 1.88 -9.25
CA TYR A 431 -31.77 2.07 -7.80
C TYR A 431 -31.76 0.73 -7.04
N LYS A 432 -32.58 -0.24 -7.45
CA LYS A 432 -32.61 -1.57 -6.82
C LYS A 432 -31.27 -2.31 -6.96
N ILE A 433 -30.58 -2.18 -8.10
CA ILE A 433 -29.26 -2.78 -8.31
C ILE A 433 -28.23 -2.12 -7.39
N LEU A 434 -28.21 -0.79 -7.31
CA LEU A 434 -27.29 -0.04 -6.44
C LEU A 434 -27.49 -0.40 -4.96
N GLN A 435 -28.73 -0.55 -4.50
CA GLN A 435 -29.04 -0.96 -3.13
C GLN A 435 -28.51 -2.37 -2.81
N LYS A 436 -28.69 -3.34 -3.72
CA LYS A 436 -28.10 -4.68 -3.59
C LYS A 436 -26.57 -4.64 -3.54
N ALA A 437 -25.96 -3.73 -4.28
CA ALA A 437 -24.53 -3.51 -4.35
C ALA A 437 -23.97 -2.68 -3.17
N GLN A 438 -24.78 -2.35 -2.16
CA GLN A 438 -24.42 -1.52 -1.00
C GLN A 438 -23.94 -0.10 -1.37
N ILE A 439 -24.40 0.42 -2.51
CA ILE A 439 -24.13 1.78 -2.98
C ILE A 439 -25.35 2.65 -2.68
N ASN A 440 -25.22 3.48 -1.64
CA ASN A 440 -26.33 4.32 -1.18
C ASN A 440 -26.41 5.65 -1.95
N ILE A 441 -27.24 5.68 -2.99
CA ILE A 441 -27.59 6.88 -3.77
C ILE A 441 -29.11 6.95 -3.89
N THR A 442 -29.70 8.14 -3.75
CA THR A 442 -31.15 8.34 -3.89
C THR A 442 -31.62 8.13 -5.32
N LYS A 443 -32.84 7.60 -5.48
CA LYS A 443 -33.43 7.32 -6.81
C LYS A 443 -33.54 8.59 -7.67
N GLU A 444 -33.81 9.73 -7.03
CA GLU A 444 -33.97 11.04 -7.67
C GLU A 444 -32.66 11.54 -8.29
N ASN A 445 -31.52 11.03 -7.83
CA ASN A 445 -30.20 11.40 -8.34
C ASN A 445 -29.71 10.46 -9.46
N ILE A 446 -30.57 9.58 -9.98
CA ILE A 446 -30.24 8.69 -11.10
C ILE A 446 -30.70 9.34 -12.40
N ILE A 447 -29.73 9.81 -13.18
CA ILE A 447 -29.93 10.43 -14.49
C ILE A 447 -29.52 9.43 -15.58
N THR A 448 -30.47 9.09 -16.45
CA THR A 448 -30.24 8.16 -17.55
C THR A 448 -30.61 8.77 -18.89
N SER A 449 -30.11 8.21 -19.99
CA SER A 449 -30.55 8.63 -21.31
C SER A 449 -32.07 8.46 -21.49
N LEU A 450 -32.70 7.50 -20.79
CA LEU A 450 -34.16 7.37 -20.74
C LEU A 450 -34.86 8.58 -20.09
N THR A 451 -34.31 9.10 -18.97
CA THR A 451 -34.83 10.34 -18.36
C THR A 451 -34.60 11.57 -19.25
N HIS A 452 -33.50 11.60 -20.01
CA HIS A 452 -33.23 12.67 -20.98
C HIS A 452 -34.21 12.61 -22.16
N ILE A 453 -34.52 11.41 -22.68
CA ILE A 453 -35.56 11.22 -23.70
C ILE A 453 -36.90 11.76 -23.19
N LEU A 454 -37.31 11.40 -21.97
CA LEU A 454 -38.54 11.90 -21.37
C LEU A 454 -38.57 13.44 -21.32
N HIS A 455 -37.47 14.05 -20.87
CA HIS A 455 -37.36 15.52 -20.80
C HIS A 455 -37.45 16.17 -22.19
N PHE A 456 -36.71 15.65 -23.18
CA PHE A 456 -36.73 16.15 -24.55
C PHE A 456 -38.14 16.06 -25.17
N LEU A 457 -38.81 14.91 -25.00
CA LEU A 457 -40.15 14.69 -25.54
C LEU A 457 -41.17 15.60 -24.85
N ASN A 458 -41.13 15.74 -23.53
CA ASN A 458 -42.03 16.65 -22.81
C ASN A 458 -41.80 18.13 -23.17
N THR A 459 -40.58 18.50 -23.55
CA THR A 459 -40.25 19.88 -23.92
C THR A 459 -40.66 20.21 -25.35
N ASN A 460 -40.42 19.29 -26.30
CA ASN A 460 -40.52 19.58 -27.73
C ASN A 460 -41.71 18.89 -28.44
N TYR A 461 -42.19 17.79 -27.87
CA TYR A 461 -43.19 16.89 -28.44
C TYR A 461 -44.28 16.55 -27.42
N LYS A 462 -44.62 17.50 -26.55
CA LYS A 462 -45.67 17.32 -25.54
C LYS A 462 -46.99 16.93 -26.24
N ASP A 463 -47.66 15.93 -25.68
CA ASP A 463 -48.94 15.37 -26.17
C ASP A 463 -48.87 14.74 -27.59
N LYS A 464 -47.68 14.64 -28.20
CA LYS A 464 -47.48 14.02 -29.51
C LYS A 464 -47.29 12.52 -29.42
N ASN A 465 -47.62 11.82 -30.50
CA ASN A 465 -47.48 10.37 -30.59
C ASN A 465 -46.05 10.00 -30.93
N VAL A 466 -45.40 9.26 -30.04
CA VAL A 466 -44.00 8.87 -30.13
C VAL A 466 -43.92 7.39 -30.43
N PHE A 467 -43.43 7.02 -31.62
CA PHE A 467 -43.10 5.62 -31.86
C PHE A 467 -41.82 5.26 -31.11
N VAL A 468 -41.87 4.28 -30.21
CA VAL A 468 -40.71 3.89 -29.40
C VAL A 468 -40.22 2.51 -29.81
N TRP A 469 -38.97 2.46 -30.26
CA TRP A 469 -38.24 1.23 -30.48
C TRP A 469 -37.29 0.98 -29.30
N GLY A 470 -37.68 0.11 -28.36
CA GLY A 470 -36.88 -0.15 -27.15
C GLY A 470 -37.36 -1.40 -26.41
N SER A 471 -36.74 -1.70 -25.27
CA SER A 471 -37.21 -2.75 -24.36
C SER A 471 -38.62 -2.46 -23.84
N GLU A 472 -39.36 -3.51 -23.48
CA GLU A 472 -40.69 -3.37 -22.88
C GLU A 472 -40.68 -2.49 -21.62
N ASP A 473 -39.68 -2.65 -20.76
CA ASP A 473 -39.49 -1.84 -19.55
C ASP A 473 -39.39 -0.33 -19.87
N ALA A 474 -38.60 0.04 -20.88
CA ALA A 474 -38.43 1.43 -21.27
C ALA A 474 -39.70 2.02 -21.90
N ILE A 475 -40.39 1.22 -22.73
CA ILE A 475 -41.68 1.57 -23.33
C ILE A 475 -42.72 1.83 -22.25
N ASN A 476 -42.87 0.91 -21.30
CA ASN A 476 -43.84 1.02 -20.21
C ASN A 476 -43.53 2.21 -19.31
N TRP A 477 -42.25 2.42 -18.99
CA TRP A 477 -41.83 3.56 -18.17
C TRP A 477 -42.14 4.91 -18.84
N LEU A 478 -41.90 5.06 -20.15
CA LEU A 478 -42.26 6.30 -20.87
C LEU A 478 -43.78 6.54 -20.87
N LYS A 479 -44.58 5.47 -21.05
CA LYS A 479 -46.05 5.55 -20.95
C LYS A 479 -46.50 6.01 -19.57
N GLU A 480 -45.96 5.40 -18.51
CA GLU A 480 -46.27 5.75 -17.12
C GLU A 480 -45.88 7.20 -16.79
N ASN A 481 -44.89 7.77 -17.48
CA ASN A 481 -44.47 9.16 -17.33
C ASN A 481 -45.15 10.12 -18.33
N GLY A 482 -46.26 9.70 -18.94
CA GLY A 482 -47.15 10.58 -19.71
C GLY A 482 -46.80 10.75 -21.19
N ILE A 483 -45.90 9.93 -21.74
CA ILE A 483 -45.64 9.92 -23.18
C ILE A 483 -46.70 9.08 -23.90
N ASN A 484 -47.28 9.62 -24.97
CA ASN A 484 -48.20 8.91 -25.85
C ASN A 484 -47.40 7.93 -26.75
N VAL A 485 -47.01 6.79 -26.20
CA VAL A 485 -46.18 5.81 -26.91
C VAL A 485 -46.99 4.97 -27.90
N VAL A 486 -46.47 4.88 -29.13
CA VAL A 486 -46.89 3.99 -30.21
C VAL A 486 -45.85 2.87 -30.33
N THR A 487 -46.29 1.62 -30.35
CA THR A 487 -45.43 0.44 -30.53
C THR A 487 -45.68 -0.21 -31.91
N LEU A 488 -44.94 -1.26 -32.25
CA LEU A 488 -45.15 -2.01 -33.50
C LEU A 488 -46.59 -2.53 -33.64
N ASN A 489 -47.20 -2.99 -32.54
CA ASN A 489 -48.58 -3.50 -32.52
C ASN A 489 -49.61 -2.40 -32.81
N ASP A 490 -49.26 -1.14 -32.54
CA ASP A 490 -50.16 -0.01 -32.78
C ASP A 490 -50.16 0.44 -34.24
N LEU A 491 -49.19 0.03 -35.06
CA LEU A 491 -49.07 0.45 -36.46
C LEU A 491 -50.23 -0.04 -37.32
N GLU A 492 -50.79 -1.21 -37.00
CA GLU A 492 -51.97 -1.77 -37.70
C GLU A 492 -53.21 -0.90 -37.49
N SER A 493 -53.29 -0.21 -36.34
CA SER A 493 -54.39 0.69 -36.00
C SER A 493 -54.29 2.09 -36.62
N LYS A 494 -53.29 2.33 -37.49
CA LYS A 494 -53.04 3.63 -38.17
C LYS A 494 -52.93 4.83 -37.22
N LYS A 495 -52.43 4.62 -36.00
CA LYS A 495 -52.10 5.74 -35.11
C LYS A 495 -51.11 6.67 -35.81
N THR A 496 -51.35 7.97 -35.70
CA THR A 496 -50.43 8.98 -36.23
C THR A 496 -49.12 8.92 -35.46
N ILE A 497 -48.00 9.12 -36.15
CA ILE A 497 -46.67 9.20 -35.54
C ILE A 497 -46.15 10.60 -35.83
N ASP A 498 -45.69 11.28 -34.78
CA ASP A 498 -45.08 12.60 -34.91
C ASP A 498 -43.55 12.52 -34.86
N ILE A 499 -43.02 11.54 -34.12
CA ILE A 499 -41.58 11.33 -33.92
C ILE A 499 -41.27 9.87 -33.56
N VAL A 500 -40.07 9.41 -33.93
CA VAL A 500 -39.54 8.09 -33.59
C VAL A 500 -38.43 8.21 -32.53
N ALA A 501 -38.47 7.40 -31.49
CA ALA A 501 -37.42 7.27 -30.49
C ALA A 501 -36.77 5.88 -30.58
N VAL A 502 -35.47 5.84 -30.88
CA VAL A 502 -34.70 4.60 -31.02
C VAL A 502 -33.83 4.39 -29.78
N LEU A 503 -34.17 3.38 -28.98
CA LEU A 503 -33.54 2.98 -27.73
C LEU A 503 -32.88 1.59 -27.90
N TYR A 504 -32.25 1.09 -26.84
CA TYR A 504 -31.69 -0.25 -26.83
C TYR A 504 -32.78 -1.31 -26.85
N ARG A 505 -32.62 -2.28 -27.77
CA ARG A 505 -33.44 -3.47 -27.90
C ARG A 505 -32.59 -4.59 -28.49
N ASN A 506 -32.61 -5.77 -27.89
CA ASN A 506 -31.81 -6.93 -28.30
C ASN A 506 -32.67 -8.11 -28.80
N ASP A 507 -33.98 -7.96 -28.78
CA ASP A 507 -34.98 -8.95 -29.17
C ASP A 507 -35.79 -8.42 -30.36
N TYR A 508 -35.20 -8.45 -31.55
CA TYR A 508 -35.87 -8.00 -32.77
C TYR A 508 -35.62 -8.90 -33.98
N PHE A 509 -36.56 -8.85 -34.91
CA PHE A 509 -36.47 -9.52 -36.21
C PHE A 509 -36.13 -8.53 -37.33
N TYR A 510 -35.57 -9.03 -38.43
CA TYR A 510 -35.20 -8.20 -39.58
C TYR A 510 -36.37 -7.36 -40.13
N LYS A 511 -37.59 -7.92 -40.15
CA LYS A 511 -38.80 -7.22 -40.61
C LYS A 511 -39.12 -5.99 -39.75
N GLU A 512 -38.90 -6.10 -38.44
CA GLU A 512 -39.10 -4.97 -37.54
C GLU A 512 -38.06 -3.87 -37.84
N LEU A 513 -36.79 -4.24 -38.11
CA LEU A 513 -35.74 -3.28 -38.49
C LEU A 513 -36.06 -2.56 -39.81
N VAL A 514 -36.59 -3.27 -40.81
CA VAL A 514 -37.09 -2.66 -42.05
C VAL A 514 -38.18 -1.63 -41.76
N THR A 515 -39.10 -1.96 -40.86
CA THR A 515 -40.17 -1.05 -40.43
C THR A 515 -39.57 0.19 -39.76
N LEU A 516 -38.59 0.01 -38.87
CA LEU A 516 -37.89 1.10 -38.22
C LEU A 516 -37.21 2.04 -39.22
N CYS A 517 -36.50 1.50 -40.22
CA CYS A 517 -35.87 2.30 -41.27
C CYS A 517 -36.89 3.16 -42.04
N ASN A 518 -38.03 2.57 -42.42
CA ASN A 518 -39.09 3.30 -43.12
C ASN A 518 -39.67 4.44 -42.26
N LEU A 519 -39.91 4.17 -40.96
CA LEU A 519 -40.39 5.17 -40.02
C LEU A 519 -39.37 6.30 -39.83
N CYS A 520 -38.08 5.98 -39.66
CA CYS A 520 -37.03 7.00 -39.52
C CYS A 520 -36.84 7.82 -40.79
N LYS A 521 -37.05 7.23 -41.98
CA LYS A 521 -37.06 7.97 -43.25
C LYS A 521 -38.19 8.98 -43.29
N GLN A 522 -39.40 8.55 -42.92
CA GLN A 522 -40.62 9.35 -42.99
C GLN A 522 -40.71 10.44 -41.92
N TYR A 523 -40.35 10.13 -40.68
CA TYR A 523 -40.57 10.99 -39.51
C TYR A 523 -39.24 11.47 -38.91
N PRO A 524 -39.21 12.63 -38.22
CA PRO A 524 -38.08 12.97 -37.36
C PRO A 524 -37.83 11.84 -36.36
N TYR A 525 -36.57 11.59 -36.02
CA TYR A 525 -36.24 10.58 -35.03
C TYR A 525 -35.11 11.03 -34.12
N ILE A 526 -35.15 10.54 -32.88
CA ILE A 526 -34.10 10.70 -31.87
C ILE A 526 -33.50 9.35 -31.54
N CYS A 527 -32.26 9.36 -31.10
CA CYS A 527 -31.61 8.18 -30.58
C CYS A 527 -31.35 8.32 -29.07
N GLY A 528 -31.40 7.19 -28.37
CA GLY A 528 -31.18 7.15 -26.94
C GLY A 528 -29.71 7.23 -26.53
N ASN A 529 -28.77 6.93 -27.42
CA ASN A 529 -27.32 7.17 -27.28
C ASN A 529 -26.61 6.76 -28.60
N HIS A 530 -25.32 7.06 -28.72
CA HIS A 530 -24.44 6.63 -29.82
C HIS A 530 -23.49 5.49 -29.45
N ASN A 531 -23.72 4.77 -28.35
CA ASN A 531 -22.82 3.70 -27.95
C ASN A 531 -22.93 2.53 -28.95
N THR A 532 -21.81 2.16 -29.58
CA THR A 532 -21.75 1.06 -30.55
C THR A 532 -21.82 -0.31 -29.88
N ASN A 533 -21.33 -0.43 -28.64
CA ASN A 533 -21.37 -1.66 -27.87
C ASN A 533 -22.30 -1.52 -26.66
N TYR A 534 -23.08 -2.56 -26.38
CA TYR A 534 -23.81 -2.68 -25.13
C TYR A 534 -22.97 -3.49 -24.12
N PRO A 535 -22.87 -3.06 -22.85
CA PRO A 535 -22.08 -3.77 -21.84
C PRO A 535 -22.66 -5.17 -21.54
N ASP A 536 -21.85 -6.21 -21.73
CA ASP A 536 -22.16 -7.59 -21.35
C ASP A 536 -20.88 -8.30 -20.86
N LYS A 537 -21.02 -9.28 -19.96
CA LYS A 537 -19.87 -9.96 -19.34
C LYS A 537 -19.21 -10.97 -20.29
N GLU A 538 -19.98 -11.60 -21.17
CA GLU A 538 -19.54 -12.75 -21.96
C GLU A 538 -19.54 -12.48 -23.47
N ASN A 539 -20.41 -11.56 -23.92
CA ASN A 539 -20.67 -11.35 -25.34
C ASN A 539 -20.34 -9.92 -25.79
N ILE A 540 -20.08 -9.77 -27.08
CA ILE A 540 -20.02 -8.46 -27.73
C ILE A 540 -21.40 -8.18 -28.30
N LEU A 541 -22.18 -7.34 -27.62
CA LEU A 541 -23.55 -7.02 -28.02
C LEU A 541 -23.60 -5.68 -28.78
N PRO A 542 -24.33 -5.61 -29.92
CA PRO A 542 -24.53 -4.35 -30.62
C PRO A 542 -25.37 -3.38 -29.77
N GLY A 543 -24.83 -2.19 -29.56
CA GLY A 543 -25.53 -1.09 -28.88
C GLY A 543 -26.44 -0.31 -29.82
N THR A 544 -27.15 0.68 -29.26
CA THR A 544 -28.05 1.56 -30.02
C THR A 544 -27.32 2.28 -31.17
N GLY A 545 -26.04 2.64 -30.99
CA GLY A 545 -25.24 3.31 -32.01
C GLY A 545 -25.10 2.52 -33.31
N ILE A 546 -24.92 1.19 -33.24
CA ILE A 546 -24.84 0.33 -34.44
C ILE A 546 -26.18 0.30 -35.18
N ILE A 547 -27.29 0.22 -34.45
CA ILE A 547 -28.63 0.27 -35.04
C ILE A 547 -28.85 1.61 -35.78
N ILE A 548 -28.41 2.71 -35.17
CA ILE A 548 -28.47 4.04 -35.80
C ILE A 548 -27.59 4.11 -37.05
N GLU A 549 -26.35 3.62 -36.99
CA GLU A 549 -25.45 3.63 -38.14
C GLU A 549 -25.99 2.81 -39.33
N MET A 550 -26.63 1.67 -39.04
CA MET A 550 -27.35 0.88 -40.04
C MET A 550 -28.53 1.67 -40.65
N ILE A 551 -29.34 2.33 -39.82
CA ILE A 551 -30.46 3.15 -40.30
C ILE A 551 -29.93 4.28 -41.17
N ASN A 552 -28.98 5.08 -40.68
CA ASN A 552 -28.43 6.23 -41.37
C ASN A 552 -27.84 5.84 -42.73
N SER A 553 -27.11 4.72 -42.79
CA SER A 553 -26.55 4.19 -44.04
C SER A 553 -27.64 3.80 -45.05
N CYS A 554 -28.78 3.27 -44.58
CA CYS A 554 -29.90 2.88 -45.43
C CYS A 554 -30.73 4.07 -45.94
N ILE A 555 -30.90 5.13 -45.13
CA ILE A 555 -31.85 6.21 -45.44
C ILE A 555 -31.20 7.58 -45.70
N SER A 556 -29.89 7.72 -45.52
CA SER A 556 -29.13 8.96 -45.66
C SER A 556 -29.72 10.14 -44.86
N LYS A 557 -30.14 9.84 -43.63
CA LYS A 557 -30.73 10.79 -42.68
C LYS A 557 -30.10 10.52 -41.31
N GLU A 558 -29.90 11.58 -40.54
CA GLU A 558 -29.36 11.55 -39.19
C GLU A 558 -30.46 11.82 -38.15
N PRO A 559 -30.34 11.35 -36.90
CA PRO A 559 -31.27 11.69 -35.84
C PRO A 559 -31.25 13.21 -35.59
N ILE A 560 -32.42 13.80 -35.34
CA ILE A 560 -32.55 15.23 -35.05
C ILE A 560 -32.01 15.59 -33.67
N PHE A 561 -31.91 14.61 -32.77
CA PHE A 561 -31.37 14.79 -31.43
C PHE A 561 -30.85 13.47 -30.88
N VAL A 562 -29.79 13.58 -30.09
CA VAL A 562 -29.06 12.46 -29.50
C VAL A 562 -29.14 12.63 -28.00
N CYS A 563 -29.83 11.70 -27.35
CA CYS A 563 -29.94 11.67 -25.90
C CYS A 563 -28.73 10.97 -25.25
N GLY A 564 -28.56 11.21 -23.95
CA GLY A 564 -27.42 10.69 -23.20
C GLY A 564 -26.11 11.46 -23.42
N LYS A 565 -25.04 10.96 -22.79
CA LYS A 565 -23.67 11.40 -22.95
C LYS A 565 -23.21 11.24 -24.40
N PRO A 566 -22.52 12.24 -25.00
CA PRO A 566 -21.90 13.40 -24.35
C PRO A 566 -22.76 14.68 -24.30
N ASN A 567 -24.07 14.61 -24.53
CA ASN A 567 -24.94 15.79 -24.60
C ASN A 567 -25.11 16.47 -23.22
N PRO A 568 -24.71 17.74 -23.04
CA PRO A 568 -24.78 18.44 -21.76
C PRO A 568 -26.21 18.70 -21.27
N ASP A 569 -27.20 18.71 -22.17
CA ASP A 569 -28.62 18.93 -21.81
C ASP A 569 -29.19 17.79 -20.96
N MET A 570 -28.51 16.64 -20.94
CA MET A 570 -28.81 15.54 -20.04
C MET A 570 -28.73 15.94 -18.56
N ILE A 571 -27.87 16.89 -18.22
CA ILE A 571 -27.61 17.31 -16.85
C ILE A 571 -28.36 18.62 -16.56
N PRO A 572 -29.28 18.63 -15.58
CA PRO A 572 -29.96 19.85 -15.15
C PRO A 572 -28.99 21.02 -14.87
N LEU A 573 -29.32 22.22 -15.37
CA LEU A 573 -28.46 23.43 -15.31
C LEU A 573 -28.01 23.81 -13.89
N ASN A 574 -28.85 23.54 -12.88
CA ASN A 574 -28.56 23.79 -11.47
C ASN A 574 -27.44 22.91 -10.88
N LEU A 575 -27.04 21.84 -11.58
CA LEU A 575 -25.99 20.90 -11.15
C LEU A 575 -24.58 21.30 -11.60
N LYS A 576 -24.38 22.46 -12.24
CA LYS A 576 -23.08 22.84 -12.83
C LYS A 576 -22.03 23.40 -11.82
N PRO A 577 -22.37 24.19 -10.79
CA PRO A 577 -21.35 24.76 -9.89
C PRO A 577 -20.62 23.69 -9.06
N LYS A 578 -19.27 23.76 -9.02
CA LYS A 578 -18.39 22.88 -8.22
C LYS A 578 -18.68 21.38 -8.40
N SER A 579 -18.86 20.96 -9.64
CA SER A 579 -19.14 19.58 -10.00
C SER A 579 -17.93 18.89 -10.60
N ILE A 580 -17.87 17.57 -10.49
CA ILE A 580 -16.84 16.72 -11.09
C ILE A 580 -17.47 15.47 -11.67
N MET A 581 -17.00 15.05 -12.85
CA MET A 581 -17.43 13.81 -13.49
C MET A 581 -16.39 12.71 -13.32
N ILE A 582 -16.85 11.49 -13.04
CA ILE A 582 -16.05 10.28 -12.89
C ILE A 582 -16.62 9.21 -13.82
N GLY A 583 -15.82 8.63 -14.71
CA GLY A 583 -16.28 7.61 -15.65
C GLY A 583 -15.14 6.92 -16.39
N ASP A 584 -15.42 5.81 -17.07
CA ASP A 584 -14.42 4.96 -17.74
C ASP A 584 -14.30 5.23 -19.25
N THR A 585 -15.30 5.83 -19.89
CA THR A 585 -15.34 5.96 -21.35
C THR A 585 -14.97 7.37 -21.81
N LEU A 586 -13.87 7.53 -22.55
CA LEU A 586 -13.42 8.85 -23.02
C LEU A 586 -14.39 9.50 -24.02
N MET A 587 -14.95 8.71 -24.95
CA MET A 587 -15.83 9.23 -26.01
C MET A 587 -17.17 9.74 -25.50
N THR A 588 -17.60 9.34 -24.30
CA THR A 588 -18.90 9.71 -23.72
C THR A 588 -18.73 10.49 -22.42
N ASP A 589 -18.00 9.95 -21.44
CA ASP A 589 -17.86 10.56 -20.12
C ASP A 589 -16.95 11.79 -20.15
N LYS A 590 -15.73 11.67 -20.71
CA LYS A 590 -14.81 12.82 -20.85
C LYS A 590 -15.45 13.91 -21.72
N ALA A 591 -16.11 13.50 -22.80
CA ALA A 591 -16.79 14.42 -23.71
C ALA A 591 -18.00 15.12 -23.04
N LEU A 592 -18.80 14.44 -22.19
CA LEU A 592 -19.84 15.10 -21.41
C LEU A 592 -19.23 16.13 -20.45
N ALA A 593 -18.19 15.74 -19.71
CA ALA A 593 -17.52 16.62 -18.77
C ALA A 593 -16.98 17.89 -19.45
N PHE A 594 -16.38 17.73 -20.64
CA PHE A 594 -15.93 18.83 -21.48
C PHE A 594 -17.09 19.74 -21.90
N ASN A 595 -18.20 19.18 -22.39
CA ASN A 595 -19.37 19.95 -22.80
C ASN A 595 -20.07 20.67 -21.64
N LEU A 596 -19.94 20.15 -20.42
CA LEU A 596 -20.42 20.79 -19.19
C LEU A 596 -19.44 21.80 -18.60
N ASN A 597 -18.21 21.88 -19.15
CA ASN A 597 -17.10 22.64 -18.60
C ASN A 597 -16.79 22.27 -17.14
N ILE A 598 -16.76 20.97 -16.85
CA ILE A 598 -16.42 20.43 -15.53
C ILE A 598 -15.22 19.47 -15.61
N PRO A 599 -14.45 19.31 -14.51
CA PRO A 599 -13.34 18.38 -14.46
C PRO A 599 -13.79 16.92 -14.66
N PHE A 600 -12.93 16.12 -15.27
CA PHE A 600 -13.14 14.69 -15.52
C PHE A 600 -12.09 13.82 -14.85
N VAL A 601 -12.52 12.72 -14.26
CA VAL A 601 -11.68 11.65 -13.73
C VAL A 601 -12.04 10.35 -14.45
N HIS A 602 -11.03 9.78 -15.10
CA HIS A 602 -11.10 8.54 -15.85
C HIS A 602 -10.89 7.31 -14.96
N VAL A 603 -11.79 6.33 -15.04
CA VAL A 603 -11.68 5.02 -14.39
C VAL A 603 -11.08 4.02 -15.38
N SER A 604 -9.96 3.38 -15.07
CA SER A 604 -9.29 2.43 -15.97
C SER A 604 -8.78 1.19 -15.24
N LYS A 605 -9.06 0.01 -15.81
CA LYS A 605 -8.54 -1.30 -15.35
C LYS A 605 -7.03 -1.48 -15.55
N LYS A 606 -6.37 -0.60 -16.32
CA LYS A 606 -4.94 -0.74 -16.69
C LYS A 606 -3.96 -0.11 -15.69
N PHE A 607 -4.42 0.79 -14.83
CA PHE A 607 -3.55 1.53 -13.92
C PHE A 607 -3.75 1.04 -12.50
N LYS A 608 -2.69 1.09 -11.69
CA LYS A 608 -2.71 0.87 -10.25
C LYS A 608 -2.34 2.18 -9.57
N ASN A 609 -3.09 2.55 -8.53
CA ASN A 609 -2.85 3.64 -7.58
C ASN A 609 -3.30 5.04 -8.04
N ALA A 610 -4.54 5.41 -7.76
CA ALA A 610 -4.98 6.80 -7.69
C ALA A 610 -5.06 7.27 -6.23
N ASP A 611 -4.36 8.34 -5.90
CA ASP A 611 -4.33 8.87 -4.55
C ASP A 611 -5.44 9.91 -4.34
N MET A 612 -6.55 9.47 -3.75
CA MET A 612 -7.60 10.35 -3.22
C MET A 612 -7.53 10.47 -1.69
N SER A 613 -6.32 10.47 -1.11
CA SER A 613 -6.07 10.59 0.35
C SER A 613 -6.78 11.76 1.02
N HIS A 614 -7.09 12.83 0.27
CA HIS A 614 -7.91 13.93 0.77
C HIS A 614 -9.34 13.48 1.15
N LEU A 615 -9.94 12.51 0.46
CA LEU A 615 -11.20 11.87 0.85
C LEU A 615 -10.98 10.69 1.82
N GLY A 616 -9.76 10.22 2.02
CA GLY A 616 -9.46 9.07 2.90
C GLY A 616 -9.91 7.72 2.32
N VAL A 617 -10.01 7.60 0.99
CA VAL A 617 -10.37 6.37 0.27
C VAL A 617 -9.29 6.09 -0.78
N MET A 618 -8.75 4.88 -0.82
CA MET A 618 -7.79 4.46 -1.85
C MET A 618 -8.54 3.88 -3.04
N ILE A 619 -8.22 4.35 -4.25
CA ILE A 619 -8.87 3.85 -5.47
C ILE A 619 -7.79 3.43 -6.47
N ASP A 620 -7.74 2.16 -6.78
CA ASP A 620 -6.72 1.63 -7.69
C ASP A 620 -6.96 2.00 -9.16
N TYR A 621 -8.10 2.62 -9.49
CA TYR A 621 -8.61 2.72 -10.86
C TYR A 621 -8.72 4.14 -11.44
N LEU A 622 -8.42 5.22 -10.72
CA LEU A 622 -8.69 6.58 -11.21
C LEU A 622 -7.45 7.30 -11.80
N THR A 623 -7.66 8.09 -12.85
CA THR A 623 -6.66 8.94 -13.50
C THR A 623 -7.35 10.19 -14.05
N ILE A 624 -6.82 11.40 -13.96
CA ILE A 624 -7.30 12.52 -14.79
C ILE A 624 -6.54 12.44 -16.11
N ASN A 625 -7.24 12.74 -17.19
CA ASN A 625 -6.59 13.16 -18.43
C ASN A 625 -6.47 14.69 -18.44
N GLU A 626 -5.24 15.21 -18.36
CA GLU A 626 -4.95 16.66 -18.37
C GLU A 626 -5.07 17.31 -19.75
N GLU A 627 -5.43 16.56 -20.80
CA GLU A 627 -5.65 17.14 -22.12
C GLU A 627 -7.05 17.75 -22.21
N MET A 628 -7.15 19.00 -21.77
CA MET A 628 -8.16 19.99 -22.17
C MET A 628 -7.55 20.99 -23.17
N ASN A 629 -6.91 20.48 -24.22
CA ASN A 629 -6.59 21.28 -25.42
C ASN A 629 -7.43 20.79 -26.58
#